data_AF-A0A7L4KF94-F1
#
_entry.id   AF-A0A7L4KF94-F1
#
_cell.length_a   1.000
_cell.length_b   1.000
_cell.length_c   1.000
_cell.angle_alpha   90.00
_cell.angle_beta   90.00
_cell.angle_gamma   90.00
#
_symmetry.space_group_name_H-M   'P 1'
#
loop_
_entity.id
_entity.type
_entity.pdbx_description
1 polymer ?
#
loop_
_entity_poly.entity_id
_entity_poly.type
_entity_poly.pdbx_seq_one_letter_code
_entity_poly.pdbx_strand_id
1 'polypeptide(L)' 'LTATDADEGTNGHVKYSMKKITGKASKAFMLDGETGAITLLRSLDFEEGDYYEMQLQAEDGGGLSDTAKVA' A
#
# COMPACT_ATOMS: atom_id res chain seq x y z
N LEU A 1 2.75 -4.36 -7.77
CA LEU A 1 1.40 -3.83 -8.05
C LEU A 1 1.58 -2.39 -8.48
N THR A 2 1.48 -2.10 -9.77
CA THR A 2 1.64 -0.75 -10.33
C THR A 2 0.29 -0.31 -10.84
N ALA A 3 -0.25 0.76 -10.26
CA ALA A 3 -1.40 1.47 -10.82
C ALA A 3 -0.85 2.54 -11.76
N THR A 4 -1.27 2.53 -13.03
CA THR A 4 -0.84 3.50 -14.03
C THR A 4 -2.07 4.28 -14.46
N ASP A 5 -2.15 5.55 -14.08
CA ASP A 5 -3.16 6.47 -14.58
C ASP A 5 -2.62 7.19 -15.84
N ALA A 6 -3.50 7.45 -16.80
CA ALA A 6 -3.16 7.94 -18.13
C ALA A 6 -3.22 9.47 -18.26
N ASP A 7 -3.49 10.20 -17.17
CA ASP A 7 -3.63 11.66 -17.20
C ASP A 7 -2.30 12.39 -16.89
N GLU A 8 -1.85 13.21 -17.84
CA GLU A 8 -0.64 14.02 -17.74
C GLU A 8 -0.90 15.31 -16.94
N GLY A 9 -0.22 15.51 -15.80
CA GLY A 9 -0.30 16.73 -14.98
C GLY A 9 -0.54 16.44 -13.49
N THR A 10 -0.88 17.46 -12.70
CA THR A 10 -1.04 17.42 -11.22
C THR A 10 -2.04 16.38 -10.70
N ASN A 11 -2.86 15.80 -11.57
CA ASN A 11 -3.78 14.68 -11.28
C ASN A 11 -3.07 13.31 -11.31
N GLY A 12 -1.85 13.21 -11.83
CA GLY A 12 -1.04 11.98 -11.83
C GLY A 12 -0.32 11.70 -10.51
N HIS A 13 -0.44 12.58 -9.50
CA HIS A 13 0.09 12.33 -8.16
C HIS A 13 -0.90 11.53 -7.33
N VAL A 14 -0.74 10.22 -7.41
CA VAL A 14 -1.45 9.24 -6.58
C VAL A 14 -0.75 9.13 -5.23
N LYS A 15 -1.52 9.35 -4.15
CA LYS A 15 -1.08 9.06 -2.79
C LYS A 15 -1.50 7.67 -2.39
N TYR A 16 -0.54 6.89 -1.90
CA TYR A 16 -0.78 5.55 -1.40
C TYR A 16 -0.90 5.58 0.12
N SER A 17 -1.90 4.89 0.66
CA SER A 17 -2.11 4.75 2.10
C SER A 17 -2.51 3.32 2.48
N MET A 18 -2.18 2.89 3.71
CA MET A 18 -2.64 1.60 4.22
C MET A 18 -4.01 1.75 4.86
N LYS A 19 -5.03 1.17 4.22
CA LYS A 19 -6.42 1.19 4.70
C LYS A 19 -6.68 0.13 5.77
N LYS A 20 -6.09 -1.06 5.60
CA LYS A 20 -6.23 -2.15 6.56
C LYS A 20 -4.94 -2.92 6.64
N ILE A 21 -4.46 -3.16 7.85
CA ILE A 21 -3.28 -3.98 8.08
C ILE A 21 -3.48 -4.79 9.35
N THR A 22 -3.16 -6.08 9.28
CA THR A 22 -3.24 -6.97 10.44
C THR A 22 -2.14 -6.61 11.45
N GLY A 23 -2.43 -6.75 12.75
CA GLY A 23 -1.63 -6.09 13.81
C GLY A 23 -0.12 -6.37 13.81
N LYS A 24 0.33 -7.57 13.43
CA LYS A 24 1.77 -7.87 13.30
C LYS A 24 2.37 -7.34 11.99
N ALA A 25 1.60 -7.35 10.90
CA ALA A 25 2.00 -6.75 9.63
C ALA A 25 2.25 -5.25 9.75
N SER A 26 1.50 -4.53 10.59
CA SER A 26 1.63 -3.06 10.70
C SER A 26 2.99 -2.59 11.22
N LYS A 27 3.70 -3.49 11.91
CA LYS A 27 5.07 -3.26 12.39
C LYS A 27 6.14 -3.85 11.47
N ALA A 28 5.72 -4.63 10.47
CA ALA A 28 6.62 -5.34 9.57
C ALA A 28 6.71 -4.71 8.19
N PHE A 29 5.66 -4.05 7.73
CA PHE A 29 5.59 -3.43 6.42
C PHE A 29 5.49 -1.91 6.52
N MET A 30 6.16 -1.23 5.60
CA MET A 30 6.07 0.20 5.38
C MET A 30 5.63 0.44 3.93
N LEU A 31 4.72 1.39 3.74
CA LEU A 31 4.26 1.83 2.42
C LEU A 31 4.81 3.23 2.19
N ASP A 32 5.53 3.41 1.09
CA ASP A 32 5.87 4.72 0.59
C ASP A 32 4.62 5.36 -0.01
N GLY A 33 4.20 6.51 0.56
CA GLY A 33 2.98 7.19 0.16
C GLY A 33 3.06 7.89 -1.19
N GLU A 34 4.25 8.11 -1.73
CA GLU A 34 4.45 8.76 -3.03
C GLU A 34 4.66 7.75 -4.15
N THR A 35 5.43 6.68 -3.90
CA THR A 35 5.74 5.67 -4.93
C THR A 35 4.86 4.42 -4.85
N GLY A 36 4.14 4.22 -3.75
CA GLY A 36 3.40 2.98 -3.50
C GLY A 36 4.30 1.77 -3.21
N ALA A 37 5.59 1.98 -2.94
CA ALA A 37 6.53 0.90 -2.67
C ALA A 37 6.30 0.31 -1.27
N ILE A 38 6.15 -1.01 -1.21
CA ILE A 38 6.06 -1.73 0.06
C ILE A 38 7.46 -2.23 0.43
N THR A 39 7.95 -1.84 1.59
CA THR A 39 9.22 -2.29 2.15
C THR A 39 9.02 -3.03 3.46
N LEU A 40 9.92 -3.97 3.73
CA LEU A 40 9.96 -4.71 4.98
C LEU A 40 10.86 -4.00 5.99
N LEU A 41 10.28 -3.61 7.13
CA LEU A 41 10.99 -3.01 8.25
C LEU A 41 11.69 -4.05 9.13
N ARG A 42 11.21 -5.29 9.10
CA ARG A 42 11.76 -6.43 9.85
C ARG A 42 11.67 -7.69 9.00
N SER A 43 12.48 -8.69 9.36
CA SER A 43 12.32 -10.04 8.82
C SER A 43 10.98 -10.63 9.27
N LEU A 44 10.24 -11.23 8.33
CA LEU A 44 9.04 -11.99 8.64
C LEU A 44 9.49 -13.35 9.19
N ASP A 45 9.07 -13.66 10.40
CA ASP A 45 9.17 -15.01 10.93
C ASP A 45 7.90 -15.78 10.57
N PHE A 46 8.05 -16.97 10.02
CA PHE A 46 6.93 -17.83 9.65
C PHE A 46 6.18 -18.32 10.91
N GLU A 47 6.85 -18.41 12.06
CA GLU A 47 6.21 -18.80 13.33
C GLU A 47 5.24 -17.73 13.88
N GLU A 48 5.31 -16.50 13.37
CA GLU A 48 4.47 -15.40 13.86
C GLU A 48 3.15 -15.22 13.12
N GLY A 49 3.02 -15.80 11.92
CA GLY A 49 1.81 -15.75 11.11
C GLY A 49 2.05 -16.29 9.70
N ASP A 50 1.23 -17.27 9.30
CA ASP A 50 1.34 -17.97 8.02
C ASP A 50 1.02 -17.08 6.81
N TYR A 51 0.26 -16.00 7.00
CA TYR A 51 -0.10 -15.02 5.97
C TYR A 51 -0.38 -13.65 6.57
N TYR A 52 -0.16 -12.60 5.77
CA TYR A 52 -0.42 -11.21 6.15
C TYR A 52 -1.33 -10.54 5.13
N GLU A 53 -2.61 -10.34 5.50
CA GLU A 53 -3.52 -9.55 4.67
C GLU A 53 -3.33 -8.05 4.96
N MET A 54 -3.10 -7.31 3.88
CA MET A 54 -3.00 -5.85 3.85
C MET A 54 -3.91 -5.29 2.75
N GLN A 55 -4.50 -4.14 3.00
CA GLN A 55 -5.33 -3.43 2.05
C GLN A 55 -4.78 -2.02 1.88
N LEU A 56 -4.38 -1.69 0.66
CA LEU A 56 -3.81 -0.42 0.26
C LEU A 56 -4.86 0.40 -0.47
N GLN A 57 -4.82 1.71 -0.30
CA GLN A 57 -5.65 2.67 -1.03
C GLN A 57 -4.74 3.60 -1.82
N ALA A 58 -5.07 3.81 -3.08
CA ALA A 58 -4.45 4.77 -3.96
C ALA A 58 -5.46 5.89 -4.20
N GLU A 59 -5.15 7.13 -3.83
CA GLU A 59 -6.02 8.30 -3.99
C GLU A 59 -5.35 9.33 -4.88
N ASP A 60 -6.03 9.77 -5.93
CA ASP A 60 -5.54 10.81 -6.83
C ASP A 60 -5.76 12.22 -6.25
N GLY A 61 -5.20 13.23 -6.92
CA GLY A 61 -5.41 14.64 -6.54
C GLY A 61 -6.85 15.15 -6.72
N GLY A 62 -7.71 14.38 -7.39
CA GLY A 62 -9.12 14.67 -7.65
C GLY A 62 -10.09 14.05 -6.62
N GLY A 63 -9.58 13.25 -5.67
CA GLY A 63 -10.36 12.56 -4.65
C GLY A 63 -10.98 11.24 -5.11
N LEU A 64 -10.60 10.72 -6.28
CA LEU A 64 -10.90 9.34 -6.66
C LEU A 64 -9.91 8.43 -5.96
N SER A 65 -10.42 7.34 -5.39
CA SER A 65 -9.56 6.37 -4.73
C SER A 65 -9.90 4.95 -5.14
N ASP A 66 -8.86 4.17 -5.43
CA ASP A 66 -8.96 2.73 -5.64
C ASP A 66 -8.34 1.97 -4.47
N THR A 67 -8.76 0.71 -4.28
CA THR A 67 -8.29 -0.10 -3.15
C THR A 67 -7.81 -1.48 -3.62
N ALA A 68 -6.59 -1.85 -3.24
CA ALA A 68 -5.99 -3.14 -3.57
C ALA A 68 -5.77 -3.99 -2.32
N LYS A 69 -5.98 -5.30 -2.45
CA LYS A 69 -5.62 -6.28 -1.42
C LYS A 69 -4.31 -6.96 -1.76
N VAL A 70 -3.47 -7.12 -0.74
CA VAL A 70 -2.20 -7.87 -0.78
C VAL A 70 -2.33 -8.95 0.29
N ALA A 71 -2.18 -10.22 -0.10
CA ALA A 71 -2.30 -11.39 0.76
C ALA A 71 -1.11 -12.32 0.53
#